data_AF-A0A836UGN5-F1
#
_entry.id   AF-A0A836UGN5-F1
#
_cell.length_a   1.000
_cell.length_b   1.000
_cell.length_c   1.000
_cell.angle_alpha   90.00
_cell.angle_beta   90.00
_cell.angle_gamma   90.00
#
_symmetry.space_group_name_H-M   'P 1'
#
loop_
_entity.id
_entity.type
_entity.pdbx_description
1 polymer ?
#
loop_
_entity_poly.entity_id
_entity_poly.type
_entity_poly.pdbx_seq_one_letter_code
_entity_poly.pdbx_strand_id
1 'polypeptide(L)'
;MSNSWGYTDNGLKHYTARRATGPIVVDGRLDESTWALAERSPRFEDLEEFGRPALFDTKAAILWDDDYLYVGFWCEEPDLRHVAGEAGLYAPESYPVVELI
;
A
#
# COMPACT_ATOMS: atom_id res chain seq x y z
N MET A 1 -29.13 -15.46 -15.64
CA MET A 1 -28.58 -14.83 -14.41
C MET A 1 -27.08 -14.91 -14.51
N SER A 2 -26.39 -13.82 -14.84
CA SER A 2 -24.93 -13.78 -14.89
C SER A 2 -24.41 -13.37 -13.52
N ASN A 3 -23.83 -14.32 -12.78
CA ASN A 3 -23.09 -14.03 -11.56
C ASN A 3 -21.75 -13.37 -11.95
N SER A 4 -21.77 -12.06 -12.17
CA SER A 4 -20.55 -11.28 -12.36
C SER A 4 -20.10 -10.74 -11.00
N TRP A 5 -19.31 -11.53 -10.28
CA TRP A 5 -18.60 -11.04 -9.10
C TRP A 5 -17.31 -10.38 -9.57
N GLY A 6 -17.15 -9.07 -9.35
CA GLY A 6 -15.92 -8.33 -9.64
C GLY A 6 -15.85 -7.67 -11.02
N TYR A 7 -14.66 -7.13 -11.34
CA TYR A 7 -14.36 -6.49 -12.62
C TYR A 7 -14.24 -7.51 -13.76
N THR A 8 -14.74 -7.15 -14.94
CA THR A 8 -14.38 -7.82 -16.21
C THR A 8 -12.91 -7.58 -16.53
N ASP A 9 -12.29 -8.37 -17.40
CA ASP A 9 -10.89 -8.18 -17.83
C ASP A 9 -10.53 -6.74 -18.21
N ASN A 10 -11.44 -6.03 -18.89
CA ASN A 10 -11.23 -4.62 -19.28
C ASN A 10 -11.25 -3.63 -18.10
N GLY A 11 -11.83 -4.02 -16.96
CA GLY A 11 -11.88 -3.24 -15.72
C GLY A 11 -10.77 -3.58 -14.74
N LEU A 12 -9.96 -4.61 -15.02
CA LEU A 12 -8.86 -4.99 -14.14
C LEU A 12 -7.76 -3.92 -14.17
N LYS A 13 -7.40 -3.43 -12.98
CA LYS A 13 -6.25 -2.54 -12.82
C LYS A 13 -4.97 -3.34 -13.03
N HIS A 14 -4.01 -2.69 -13.69
CA HIS A 14 -2.69 -3.27 -13.95
C HIS A 14 -1.66 -2.53 -13.10
N TYR A 15 -0.77 -3.30 -12.47
CA TYR A 15 0.31 -2.77 -11.63
C TYR A 15 1.65 -3.26 -12.18
N THR A 16 2.57 -2.32 -12.39
CA THR A 16 3.92 -2.63 -12.88
C THR A 16 4.85 -2.85 -11.70
N ALA A 17 5.30 -4.09 -11.51
CA ALA A 17 6.36 -4.41 -10.56
C ALA A 17 7.73 -4.10 -11.20
N ARG A 18 8.47 -3.12 -10.65
CA ARG A 18 9.82 -2.77 -11.14
C ARG A 18 10.87 -3.61 -10.42
N ARG A 19 11.96 -3.96 -11.11
CA ARG A 19 13.06 -4.66 -10.44
C ARG A 19 13.82 -3.69 -9.53
N ALA A 20 14.11 -4.10 -8.31
CA ALA A 20 14.88 -3.30 -7.36
C ALA A 20 16.31 -3.07 -7.87
N THR A 21 16.82 -1.84 -7.68
CA THR A 21 18.17 -1.45 -8.10
C THR A 21 19.24 -1.69 -7.02
N GLY A 22 18.82 -2.09 -5.83
CA GLY A 22 19.66 -2.39 -4.67
C GLY A 22 18.88 -3.18 -3.61
N PRO A 23 19.52 -3.56 -2.50
CA PRO A 23 18.86 -4.27 -1.42
C PRO A 23 17.77 -3.39 -0.78
N ILE A 24 16.66 -4.03 -0.38
CA ILE A 24 15.57 -3.40 0.34
C ILE A 24 15.58 -3.92 1.77
N VAL A 25 15.51 -3.01 2.75
CA VAL A 25 15.40 -3.40 4.15
C VAL A 25 13.92 -3.29 4.54
N VAL A 26 13.31 -4.38 4.98
CA VAL A 26 11.90 -4.39 5.37
C VAL A 26 11.76 -3.86 6.80
N ASP A 27 11.89 -2.55 6.99
CA ASP A 27 11.80 -1.86 8.28
C ASP A 27 10.54 -0.99 8.44
N GLY A 28 9.65 -1.02 7.44
CA GLY A 28 8.44 -0.19 7.40
C GLY A 28 8.70 1.24 6.90
N ARG A 29 9.86 1.54 6.33
CA ARG A 29 10.15 2.82 5.66
C ARG A 29 10.29 2.56 4.18
N LEU A 30 9.69 3.42 3.36
CA LEU A 30 9.79 3.35 1.89
C LEU A 30 10.66 4.49 1.37
N ASP A 31 11.82 4.69 1.99
CA ASP A 31 12.72 5.81 1.73
C ASP A 31 13.96 5.44 0.89
N GLU A 32 14.15 4.15 0.56
CA GLU A 32 15.16 3.74 -0.40
C GLU A 32 14.88 4.28 -1.80
N SER A 33 15.94 4.60 -2.54
CA SER A 33 15.86 5.21 -3.87
C SER A 33 15.07 4.37 -4.89
N THR A 34 15.04 3.04 -4.71
CA THR A 34 14.27 2.15 -5.57
C THR A 34 12.74 2.34 -5.43
N TRP A 35 12.25 2.77 -4.26
CA TRP A 35 10.83 3.07 -4.05
C TRP A 35 10.40 4.35 -4.76
N ALA A 36 11.30 5.32 -4.93
CA ALA A 36 11.02 6.53 -5.71
C ALA A 36 10.84 6.25 -7.21
N LEU A 37 11.37 5.12 -7.70
CA LEU A 37 11.23 4.67 -9.09
C LEU A 37 10.01 3.77 -9.31
N ALA A 38 9.41 3.26 -8.23
CA ALA A 38 8.26 2.38 -8.30
C ALA A 38 6.98 3.18 -8.64
N GLU A 39 6.17 2.65 -9.55
CA GLU A 39 4.87 3.24 -9.86
C GLU A 39 3.93 3.02 -8.68
N ARG A 40 3.41 4.11 -8.10
CA ARG A 40 2.35 4.03 -7.10
C ARG A 40 1.03 3.71 -7.78
N SER A 41 0.25 2.84 -7.17
CA SER A 41 -1.13 2.59 -7.54
C SER A 41 -1.93 3.89 -7.51
N PRO A 42 -3.04 3.94 -8.26
CA PRO A 42 -4.16 4.79 -7.89
C PRO A 42 -4.60 4.49 -6.44
N ARG A 43 -5.35 5.43 -5.86
CA ARG A 43 -6.06 5.17 -4.60
C ARG A 43 -6.91 3.91 -4.74
N PHE A 44 -6.95 3.11 -3.68
CA PHE A 44 -7.78 1.92 -3.64
C PHE A 44 -9.26 2.26 -3.84
N GLU A 45 -10.03 1.26 -4.27
CA GLU A 45 -11.45 1.39 -4.56
C GLU A 45 -12.28 0.72 -3.47
N ASP A 46 -13.52 1.17 -3.35
CA ASP A 46 -14.53 0.60 -2.47
C ASP A 46 -14.90 -0.82 -2.93
N LEU A 47 -14.97 -1.76 -1.99
CA LEU A 47 -15.29 -3.15 -2.27
C LEU A 47 -16.79 -3.38 -2.47
N GLU A 48 -17.65 -2.51 -1.93
CA GLU A 48 -19.11 -2.57 -2.09
C GLU A 48 -19.56 -1.85 -3.36
N GLU A 49 -18.92 -0.73 -3.69
CA GLU A 49 -19.24 0.10 -4.85
C GLU A 49 -18.05 0.23 -5.82
N PHE A 50 -17.96 -0.70 -6.77
CA PHE A 50 -16.90 -0.73 -7.78
C PHE A 50 -16.71 0.63 -8.48
N GLY A 51 -15.46 1.08 -8.55
CA GLY A 51 -15.05 2.32 -9.22
C GLY A 51 -15.13 3.56 -8.35
N ARG A 52 -15.72 3.47 -7.15
CA ARG A 52 -15.64 4.53 -6.15
C ARG A 52 -14.30 4.46 -5.42
N PRO A 53 -13.56 5.57 -5.25
CA PRO A 53 -12.38 5.57 -4.40
C PRO A 53 -12.73 5.19 -2.96
N ALA A 54 -11.88 4.40 -2.32
CA ALA A 54 -11.98 4.03 -0.90
C ALA A 54 -11.97 5.26 -0.01
N LEU A 55 -12.47 5.15 1.22
CA LEU A 55 -12.60 6.28 2.15
C LEU A 55 -11.26 6.91 2.55
N PHE A 56 -10.19 6.14 2.61
CA PHE A 56 -8.84 6.61 2.96
C PHE A 56 -7.91 6.54 1.75
N ASP A 57 -6.95 7.47 1.64
CA ASP A 57 -5.98 7.50 0.54
C ASP A 57 -4.90 6.42 0.74
N THR A 58 -5.28 5.16 0.52
CA THR A 58 -4.36 4.03 0.52
C THR A 58 -3.84 3.77 -0.89
N LYS A 59 -2.51 3.68 -1.02
CA LYS A 59 -1.79 3.37 -2.25
C LYS A 59 -0.74 2.29 -2.01
N ALA A 60 -0.40 1.55 -3.04
CA ALA A 60 0.66 0.54 -3.02
C ALA A 60 1.69 0.78 -4.12
N ALA A 61 2.90 0.28 -3.94
CA ALA A 61 3.89 0.11 -5.00
C ALA A 61 4.53 -1.26 -4.88
N ILE A 62 4.98 -1.82 -6.01
CA ILE A 62 5.51 -3.18 -6.06
C ILE A 62 6.92 -3.15 -6.67
N LEU A 63 7.84 -3.81 -5.97
CA LEU A 63 9.21 -4.06 -6.43
C LEU A 63 9.52 -5.55 -6.36
N TRP A 64 10.53 -6.00 -7.08
CA TRP A 64 11.00 -7.39 -7.00
C TRP A 64 12.51 -7.51 -7.21
N ASP A 65 13.10 -8.58 -6.70
CA ASP A 65 14.45 -9.04 -7.04
C ASP A 65 14.47 -10.56 -7.24
N ASP A 66 15.65 -11.17 -7.30
CA ASP A 66 15.77 -12.60 -7.58
C ASP A 66 15.22 -13.49 -6.47
N ASP A 67 15.04 -12.95 -5.25
CA ASP A 67 14.67 -13.68 -4.04
C ASP A 67 13.26 -13.32 -3.55
N TYR A 68 12.83 -12.07 -3.71
CA TYR A 68 11.62 -11.53 -3.08
C TYR A 68 10.76 -10.64 -4.00
N LEU A 69 9.46 -10.62 -3.67
CA LEU A 69 8.50 -9.61 -4.11
C LEU A 69 8.22 -8.68 -2.92
N TYR A 70 8.43 -7.38 -3.11
CA TYR A 70 8.24 -6.35 -2.10
C TYR A 70 6.98 -5.54 -2.43
N VAL A 71 6.13 -5.35 -1.43
CA VAL A 71 4.90 -4.54 -1.57
C VAL A 71 4.90 -3.47 -0.49
N GLY A 72 5.02 -2.22 -0.89
CA GLY A 72 4.98 -1.08 0.02
C GLY A 72 3.63 -0.40 -0.03
N PHE A 73 3.08 -0.01 1.12
CA PHE A 73 1.83 0.72 1.22
C PHE A 73 2.04 2.12 1.81
N TRP A 74 1.28 3.09 1.32
CA TRP A 74 1.06 4.36 1.99
C TRP A 74 -0.41 4.38 2.40
N CYS A 75 -0.67 4.33 3.71
CA CYS A 75 -2.02 4.26 4.27
C CYS A 75 -2.35 5.58 4.97
N GLU A 76 -3.48 6.19 4.62
CA GLU A 76 -4.07 7.24 5.43
C GLU A 76 -4.89 6.59 6.55
N GLU A 77 -4.56 6.89 7.81
CA GLU A 77 -5.33 6.43 8.97
C GLU A 77 -5.47 7.58 9.97
N PRO A 78 -6.60 8.30 9.97
CA PRO A 78 -6.78 9.46 10.85
C PRO A 78 -7.01 9.08 12.32
N ASP A 79 -7.42 7.85 12.61
CA ASP A 79 -7.78 7.36 13.93
C ASP A 79 -6.84 6.21 14.37
N LEU A 80 -5.53 6.39 14.20
CA LEU A 80 -4.54 5.44 14.72
C LEU A 80 -4.68 5.29 16.24
N ARG A 81 -5.19 4.14 16.67
CA ARG A 81 -5.30 3.77 18.08
C ARG A 81 -4.44 2.57 18.36
N HIS A 82 -3.36 2.80 19.10
CA HIS A 82 -2.60 1.74 19.72
C HIS A 82 -3.25 1.41 21.07
N VAL A 83 -3.80 0.20 21.25
CA VAL A 83 -4.15 -0.29 22.59
C VAL A 83 -2.88 -0.84 23.22
N ALA A 84 -2.07 0.07 23.79
CA ALA A 84 -0.91 -0.31 24.57
C ALA A 84 -1.38 -0.99 25.87
N GLY A 85 -1.15 -2.28 25.99
CA GLY A 85 -0.85 -2.87 27.28
C GLY A 85 0.49 -2.30 27.76
N GLU A 86 0.40 -1.19 28.49
CA GLU A 86 1.45 -0.44 29.18
C GLU A 86 2.44 0.41 28.34
N ALA A 87 2.50 1.68 28.75
CA ALA A 87 3.54 2.69 28.56
C ALA A 87 3.87 3.19 27.14
N GLY A 88 3.03 4.11 26.67
CA GLY A 88 3.46 5.49 26.46
C GLY A 88 4.49 5.78 25.38
N LEU A 89 4.05 5.91 24.12
CA LEU A 89 4.68 6.78 23.13
C LEU A 89 3.56 7.54 22.39
N TYR A 90 3.27 8.75 22.84
CA TYR A 90 2.63 9.76 21.98
C TYR A 90 3.75 10.32 21.09
N ALA A 91 3.63 10.14 19.78
CA ALA A 91 4.45 10.85 18.81
C ALA A 91 3.54 11.81 18.03
N PRO A 92 3.52 13.11 18.37
CA PRO A 92 2.91 14.12 17.54
C PRO A 92 3.91 14.47 16.44
N GLU A 93 3.70 13.95 15.23
CA GLU A 93 3.99 14.58 13.94
C GLU A 93 3.80 13.53 12.85
N SER A 94 2.86 13.82 11.94
CA SER A 94 2.60 13.19 10.65
C SER A 94 3.61 12.13 10.19
N TYR A 95 3.43 10.88 10.60
CA TYR A 95 4.05 9.75 9.92
C TYR A 95 3.16 9.37 8.74
N PRO A 96 3.68 9.30 7.50
CA PRO A 96 3.03 8.48 6.50
C PRO A 96 3.06 7.04 7.03
N VAL A 97 1.89 6.49 7.34
CA VAL A 97 1.77 5.09 7.79
C VAL A 97 2.16 4.22 6.61
N VAL A 98 3.23 3.47 6.81
CA VAL A 98 3.62 2.34 5.97
C VAL A 98 3.45 1.12 6.87
N GLU A 99 2.30 0.48 6.82
CA GLU A 99 2.11 -0.83 7.43
C GLU A 99 2.28 -1.91 6.37
N LEU A 100 3.04 -2.95 6.74
CA LEU A 100 3.42 -4.10 5.92
C LEU A 100 2.91 -5.38 6.59
N ILE A 101 2.23 -6.21 5.80
CA ILE A 101 2.21 -7.67 5.92
C ILE A 101 2.21 -8.27 4.51
#